data_AF-A0A016TXU8-F1
#
_entry.id   AF-A0A016TXU8-F1
#
_cell.length_a   1.000
_cell.length_b   1.000
_cell.length_c   1.000
_cell.angle_alpha   90.00
_cell.angle_beta   90.00
_cell.angle_gamma   90.00
#
_symmetry.space_group_name_H-M   'P 1'
#
loop_
_entity.id
_entity.type
_entity.pdbx_description
1 polymer ?
#
loop_
_entity_poly.entity_id
_entity_poly.type
_entity_poly.pdbx_seq_one_letter_code
_entity_poly.pdbx_strand_id
1 'polypeptide(L)'
;MLNQDDGKGLGGGPDSLPTDILPVEMRFSLLVEKITTPEEDLYSTHHTPAGHLSVQNVLYPPVISMSSGSIPPLCPQCALPCNIQLLAIRAVGNNQQLLTLYNTGSVCRTNTATTCSGDLQKGLIAYLRALRVARVQETNLVGIVPVSSEVSVDNYQPVVHPYKFLSLLLNFSK
;
A
#
# COMPACT_ATOMS: atom_id res chain seq x y z
N MET A 1 35.76 3.48 5.16
CA MET A 1 35.61 4.32 3.97
C MET A 1 36.11 3.54 2.78
N LEU A 2 35.29 3.45 1.73
CA LEU A 2 35.77 3.00 0.42
C LEU A 2 36.67 4.11 -0.12
N ASN A 3 37.97 3.84 -0.24
CA ASN A 3 38.98 4.79 -0.68
C ASN A 3 39.63 4.38 -2.00
N GLN A 4 39.04 3.40 -2.69
CA GLN A 4 39.49 2.90 -3.97
C GLN A 4 38.33 2.92 -4.95
N ASP A 5 38.61 3.30 -6.18
CA ASP A 5 37.66 3.21 -7.29
C ASP A 5 37.39 1.73 -7.60
N ASP A 6 36.11 1.41 -7.79
CA ASP A 6 35.67 0.06 -8.18
C ASP A 6 35.61 -0.12 -9.70
N GLY A 7 36.01 0.91 -10.47
CA GLY A 7 36.07 0.89 -11.91
C GLY A 7 34.70 0.94 -12.58
N LYS A 8 33.66 1.40 -11.88
CA LYS A 8 32.27 1.51 -12.40
C LYS A 8 31.92 2.89 -12.96
N GLY A 9 32.93 3.74 -13.14
CA GLY A 9 32.78 5.01 -13.87
C GLY A 9 32.50 6.24 -13.00
N LEU A 10 32.53 6.10 -11.66
CA LEU A 10 32.61 7.26 -10.75
C LEU A 10 34.02 7.87 -10.76
N GLY A 11 35.04 7.06 -11.03
CA GLY A 11 36.44 7.47 -11.18
C GLY A 11 37.19 7.59 -9.85
N GLY A 12 38.45 8.02 -9.92
CA GLY A 12 39.29 8.30 -8.75
C GLY A 12 39.62 9.79 -8.67
N GLY A 13 39.08 10.50 -7.69
CA GLY A 13 39.31 11.93 -7.47
C GLY A 13 38.70 12.42 -6.15
N PRO A 14 38.91 13.70 -5.77
CA PRO A 14 38.34 14.26 -4.54
C PRO A 14 36.81 14.14 -4.47
N ASP A 15 36.12 14.22 -5.62
CA ASP A 15 34.67 14.07 -5.75
C ASP A 15 34.19 12.61 -5.79
N SER A 16 35.12 11.64 -5.90
CA SER A 16 34.80 10.21 -5.89
C SER A 16 34.85 9.59 -4.49
N LEU A 17 35.36 10.35 -3.51
CA LEU A 17 35.35 9.97 -2.12
C LEU A 17 34.03 10.44 -1.49
N PRO A 18 33.22 9.53 -0.90
CA PRO A 18 32.02 9.93 -0.17
C PRO A 18 32.46 10.65 1.11
N THR A 19 32.69 11.95 0.98
CA THR A 19 33.00 12.89 2.07
C THR A 19 31.71 13.47 2.67
N ASP A 20 30.58 13.16 2.05
CA ASP A 20 29.21 13.50 2.40
C ASP A 20 28.50 12.42 3.24
N ILE A 21 29.26 11.59 3.97
CA ILE A 21 28.67 10.59 4.87
C ILE A 21 28.04 11.33 6.05
N LEU A 22 26.75 11.63 5.91
CA LEU A 22 25.91 12.19 6.95
C LEU A 22 25.38 11.08 7.86
N PRO A 23 25.12 11.36 9.14
CA PRO A 23 24.41 10.42 10.01
C PRO A 23 23.08 9.98 9.38
N VAL A 24 22.83 8.68 9.36
CA VAL A 24 21.58 8.10 8.83
C VAL A 24 20.77 7.53 9.99
N GLU A 25 19.50 7.93 10.08
CA GLU A 25 18.55 7.31 11.00
C GLU A 25 18.08 5.97 10.41
N MET A 26 18.50 4.86 11.02
CA MET A 26 18.05 3.53 10.62
C MET A 26 16.90 3.07 11.52
N ARG A 27 15.83 2.54 10.91
CA ARG A 27 14.67 1.98 11.60
C ARG A 27 14.51 0.51 11.23
N PHE A 28 14.32 -0.33 12.24
CA PHE A 28 14.09 -1.75 12.08
C PHE A 28 13.02 -2.23 13.06
N SER A 29 12.35 -3.33 12.68
CA SER A 29 11.41 -4.05 13.52
C SER A 29 11.92 -5.48 13.69
N LEU A 30 12.08 -5.94 14.94
CA LEU A 30 12.37 -7.33 15.24
C LEU A 30 11.07 -8.03 15.63
N LEU A 31 10.72 -9.07 14.89
CA LEU A 31 9.55 -9.88 15.12
C LEU A 31 9.96 -11.33 15.36
N VAL A 32 9.55 -11.89 16.50
CA VAL A 32 9.77 -13.29 16.86
C VAL A 32 8.41 -13.99 16.85
N GLU A 33 8.24 -14.94 15.94
CA GLU A 33 6.99 -15.69 15.75
C GLU A 33 7.22 -17.19 15.85
N LYS A 34 6.21 -17.88 16.40
CA LYS A 34 6.10 -19.34 16.32
C LYS A 34 5.25 -19.70 15.10
N ILE A 35 5.88 -20.29 14.08
CA ILE A 35 5.20 -20.75 12.87
C ILE A 35 4.87 -22.24 13.04
N THR A 36 3.59 -22.59 13.10
CA THR A 36 3.13 -23.97 13.35
C THR A 36 2.94 -24.78 12.06
N THR A 37 2.59 -24.11 10.96
CA THR A 37 2.37 -24.72 9.65
C THR A 37 3.01 -23.81 8.60
N PRO A 38 4.24 -24.08 8.16
CA PRO A 38 4.84 -23.31 7.08
C PRO A 38 4.03 -23.53 5.80
N GLU A 39 3.85 -22.46 5.02
CA GLU A 39 3.26 -22.60 3.69
C GLU A 39 4.28 -23.21 2.76
N GLU A 40 3.90 -24.30 2.09
CA GLU A 40 4.71 -24.92 1.05
C GLU A 40 4.31 -24.32 -0.30
N ASP A 41 4.94 -23.21 -0.65
CA ASP A 41 4.89 -22.69 -2.01
C ASP A 41 6.31 -22.81 -2.60
N LEU A 42 6.44 -23.47 -3.74
CA LEU A 42 7.72 -24.05 -4.19
C LEU A 42 8.76 -22.98 -4.56
N TYR A 43 8.30 -21.77 -4.89
CA TYR A 43 9.13 -20.68 -5.42
C TYR A 43 8.85 -19.31 -4.79
N SER A 44 8.09 -19.25 -3.70
CA SER A 44 7.63 -18.00 -3.07
C SER A 44 7.78 -18.04 -1.56
N THR A 45 8.01 -16.87 -0.98
CA THR A 45 7.98 -16.66 0.47
C THR A 45 7.06 -15.49 0.77
N HIS A 46 6.38 -15.58 1.90
CA HIS A 46 5.31 -14.67 2.29
C HIS A 46 5.59 -14.14 3.69
N HIS A 47 5.23 -12.87 3.93
CA HIS A 47 5.17 -12.38 5.29
C HIS A 47 3.96 -12.98 6.01
N THR A 48 4.11 -13.28 7.30
CA THR A 48 2.97 -13.43 8.20
C THR A 48 2.20 -12.10 8.28
N PRO A 49 0.93 -12.07 8.72
CA PRO A 49 0.21 -10.81 8.92
C PRO A 49 0.95 -9.83 9.85
N ALA A 50 1.55 -10.30 10.95
CA ALA A 50 2.32 -9.44 11.85
C ALA A 50 3.64 -8.97 11.22
N GLY A 51 4.31 -9.83 10.45
CA GLY A 51 5.49 -9.45 9.67
C GLY A 51 5.17 -8.36 8.65
N HIS A 52 4.06 -8.51 7.93
CA HIS A 52 3.63 -7.53 6.94
C HIS A 52 3.30 -6.17 7.58
N LEU A 53 2.53 -6.16 8.69
CA LEU A 53 2.26 -4.94 9.45
C LEU A 53 3.53 -4.29 10.00
N SER A 54 4.51 -5.08 10.44
CA SER A 54 5.79 -4.58 10.94
C SER A 54 6.57 -3.84 9.85
N VAL A 55 6.55 -4.34 8.61
CA VAL A 55 7.14 -3.65 7.45
C VAL A 55 6.38 -2.37 7.12
N GLN A 56 5.04 -2.43 7.11
CA GLN A 56 4.22 -1.24 6.84
C GLN A 56 4.48 -0.12 7.85
N ASN A 57 4.63 -0.42 9.14
CA ASN A 57 4.91 0.58 10.18
C ASN A 57 6.27 1.27 10.00
N VAL A 58 7.25 0.58 9.41
CA VAL A 58 8.57 1.17 9.11
C VAL A 58 8.51 2.03 7.84
N LEU A 59 7.86 1.55 6.78
CA LEU A 59 7.79 2.24 5.50
C LEU A 59 6.81 3.42 5.49
N TYR A 60 5.70 3.29 6.21
CA TYR A 60 4.59 4.26 6.26
C TYR A 60 4.29 4.63 7.71
N PRO A 61 5.23 5.29 8.41
CA PRO A 61 5.01 5.70 9.79
C PRO A 61 3.81 6.67 9.89
N PRO A 62 3.05 6.63 10.98
CA PRO A 62 1.90 7.51 11.16
C PRO A 62 2.34 8.97 11.16
N VAL A 63 1.59 9.81 10.44
CA VAL A 63 1.79 11.26 10.44
C VAL A 63 1.04 11.85 11.63
N ILE A 64 1.78 12.39 12.61
CA ILE A 64 1.19 13.03 13.78
C ILE A 64 0.84 14.46 13.42
N SER A 65 -0.46 14.78 13.46
CA SER A 65 -0.96 16.14 13.29
C SER A 65 -1.59 16.62 14.60
N MET A 66 -1.26 17.85 15.01
CA MET A 66 -1.81 18.46 16.21
C MET A 66 -2.81 19.55 15.82
N SER A 67 -4.02 19.47 16.35
CA SER A 67 -5.09 20.44 16.12
C SER A 67 -5.91 20.63 17.38
N SER A 68 -6.48 21.82 17.56
CA SER A 68 -7.44 22.14 18.63
C SER A 68 -8.87 21.75 18.28
N GLY A 69 -9.14 21.38 17.03
CA GLY A 69 -10.46 20.98 16.56
C GLY A 69 -10.82 19.53 16.92
N SER A 70 -12.12 19.24 16.94
CA SER A 70 -12.59 17.85 17.03
C SER A 70 -12.15 17.07 15.80
N ILE A 71 -11.56 15.89 16.03
CA ILE A 71 -11.15 14.97 14.96
C ILE A 71 -12.38 14.14 14.57
N PRO A 72 -12.79 14.13 13.28
CA PRO A 72 -13.87 13.27 12.83
C PRO A 72 -13.55 11.80 13.14
N PRO A 73 -14.53 10.99 13.54
CA PRO A 73 -14.30 9.58 13.79
C PRO A 73 -13.80 8.89 12.52
N LEU A 74 -12.84 7.99 12.68
CA LEU A 74 -12.42 7.08 11.61
C LEU A 74 -13.62 6.27 11.14
N CYS A 75 -13.72 6.01 9.84
CA CYS A 75 -14.76 5.16 9.25
C CYS A 75 -14.42 3.67 9.48
N PRO A 76 -15.00 2.98 10.47
CA PRO A 76 -14.57 1.62 10.81
C PRO A 76 -15.00 0.63 9.72
N GLN A 77 -16.13 0.91 9.04
CA GLN A 77 -16.61 0.13 7.90
C GLN A 77 -15.75 0.28 6.64
N CYS A 78 -14.83 1.26 6.59
CA CYS A 78 -13.94 1.49 5.47
C CYS A 78 -12.63 0.68 5.56
N ALA A 79 -12.46 -0.14 6.61
CA ALA A 79 -11.26 -0.96 6.78
C ALA A 79 -11.13 -1.97 5.62
N LEU A 80 -9.94 -2.05 5.02
CA LEU A 80 -9.59 -3.04 4.00
C LEU A 80 -9.05 -4.33 4.65
N PRO A 81 -9.02 -5.45 3.92
CA PRO A 81 -8.35 -6.66 4.39
C PRO A 81 -6.85 -6.48 4.62
N CYS A 82 -6.27 -7.24 5.57
CA CYS A 82 -4.86 -7.10 5.94
C CYS A 82 -3.88 -7.34 4.78
N ASN A 83 -4.30 -8.14 3.80
CA ASN A 83 -3.52 -8.42 2.60
C ASN A 83 -3.70 -7.36 1.51
N ILE A 84 -4.52 -6.33 1.72
CA ILE A 84 -4.77 -5.26 0.76
C ILE A 84 -4.21 -3.96 1.31
N GLN A 85 -3.30 -3.37 0.56
CA GLN A 85 -2.68 -2.10 0.88
C GLN A 85 -3.14 -1.01 -0.09
N LEU A 86 -3.59 0.12 0.45
CA LEU A 86 -3.75 1.36 -0.30
C LEU A 86 -2.37 2.01 -0.47
N LEU A 87 -1.85 2.02 -1.70
CA LEU A 87 -0.50 2.52 -1.98
C LEU A 87 -0.49 4.01 -2.31
N ALA A 88 -1.47 4.46 -3.11
CA ALA A 88 -1.52 5.85 -3.55
C ALA A 88 -2.94 6.27 -3.88
N ILE A 89 -3.21 7.54 -3.64
CA ILE A 89 -4.32 8.29 -4.24
C ILE A 89 -3.69 9.58 -4.77
N ARG A 90 -3.82 9.84 -6.07
CA ARG A 90 -3.28 11.04 -6.69
C ARG A 90 -4.28 11.68 -7.63
N ALA A 91 -4.26 13.00 -7.73
CA ALA A 91 -5.00 13.71 -8.76
C ALA A 91 -4.46 13.35 -10.15
N VAL A 92 -5.37 13.20 -11.10
CA VAL A 92 -5.06 13.10 -12.53
C VAL A 92 -5.92 14.13 -13.29
N GLY A 93 -5.81 14.17 -14.62
CA GLY A 93 -6.57 15.12 -15.44
C GLY A 93 -8.08 15.03 -15.22
N ASN A 94 -8.81 16.08 -15.63
CA ASN A 94 -10.28 16.12 -15.62
C ASN A 94 -10.94 15.97 -14.24
N ASN A 95 -10.30 16.48 -13.17
CA ASN A 95 -10.78 16.38 -11.78
C ASN A 95 -11.00 14.94 -11.30
N GLN A 96 -10.31 13.97 -11.91
CA GLN A 96 -10.34 12.58 -11.50
C GLN A 96 -9.20 12.30 -10.54
N GLN A 97 -9.30 11.21 -9.78
CA GLN A 97 -8.19 10.70 -8.98
C GLN A 97 -7.87 9.27 -9.37
N LEU A 98 -6.59 8.90 -9.32
CA LEU A 98 -6.16 7.52 -9.50
C LEU A 98 -5.83 6.93 -8.12
N LEU A 99 -6.56 5.87 -7.76
CA LEU A 99 -6.34 5.08 -6.56
C LEU A 99 -5.66 3.77 -6.95
N THR A 100 -4.59 3.41 -6.24
CA THR A 100 -3.86 2.16 -6.46
C THR A 100 -3.88 1.31 -5.20
N LEU A 101 -4.42 0.10 -5.32
CA LEU A 101 -4.34 -0.94 -4.30
C LEU A 101 -3.34 -2.01 -4.72
N TYR A 102 -2.75 -2.68 -3.72
CA TYR A 102 -1.90 -3.84 -3.93
C TYR A 102 -2.31 -4.97 -3.00
N ASN A 103 -2.43 -6.17 -3.54
CA ASN A 103 -2.61 -7.39 -2.76
C ASN A 103 -1.26 -8.01 -2.46
N THR A 104 -0.89 -8.06 -1.19
CA THR A 104 0.46 -8.48 -0.74
C THR A 104 0.61 -9.99 -0.67
N GLY A 105 -0.49 -10.73 -0.90
CA GLY A 105 -0.48 -12.20 -0.88
C GLY A 105 -0.23 -12.80 0.50
N SER A 106 -0.35 -12.01 1.58
CA SER A 106 -0.22 -12.52 2.94
C SER A 106 -1.43 -13.39 3.28
N VAL A 107 -1.19 -14.64 3.68
CA VAL A 107 -2.27 -15.56 4.05
C VAL A 107 -2.78 -15.23 5.45
N CYS A 108 -4.02 -14.74 5.51
CA CYS A 108 -4.71 -14.37 6.75
C CYS A 108 -5.26 -15.60 7.47
N ARG A 109 -4.41 -16.59 7.77
CA ARG A 109 -4.80 -17.83 8.50
C ARG A 109 -4.36 -17.85 9.96
N THR A 110 -3.55 -16.90 10.41
CA THR A 110 -3.20 -16.78 11.82
C THR A 110 -4.30 -16.03 12.56
N ASN A 111 -4.71 -16.57 13.72
CA ASN A 111 -5.73 -16.06 14.64
C ASN A 111 -5.46 -14.65 15.24
N THR A 112 -4.59 -13.85 14.62
CA THR A 112 -4.12 -12.56 15.14
C THR A 112 -4.81 -11.34 14.52
N ALA A 113 -5.70 -11.51 13.54
CA ALA A 113 -6.36 -10.39 12.86
C ALA A 113 -7.55 -9.82 13.68
N THR A 114 -7.26 -8.92 14.63
CA THR A 114 -8.30 -8.15 15.34
C THR A 114 -8.61 -6.79 14.71
N THR A 115 -7.85 -6.34 13.69
CA THR A 115 -7.92 -4.95 13.17
C THR A 115 -8.24 -4.77 11.69
N CYS A 116 -8.24 -5.82 10.85
CA CYS A 116 -8.58 -5.72 9.43
C CYS A 116 -9.96 -6.32 9.15
N SER A 117 -10.63 -5.88 8.06
CA SER A 117 -11.88 -6.51 7.62
C SER A 117 -11.60 -7.79 6.81
N GLY A 118 -12.53 -8.75 6.79
CA GLY A 118 -12.42 -9.93 5.93
C GLY A 118 -12.92 -9.72 4.49
N ASP A 119 -13.52 -8.57 4.19
CA ASP A 119 -14.30 -8.34 2.97
C ASP A 119 -13.82 -7.09 2.22
N LEU A 120 -13.12 -7.31 1.11
CA LEU A 120 -12.59 -6.26 0.24
C LEU A 120 -13.70 -5.40 -0.37
N GLN A 121 -14.77 -6.02 -0.86
CA GLN A 121 -15.84 -5.30 -1.55
C GLN A 121 -16.52 -4.34 -0.58
N LYS A 122 -16.93 -4.83 0.59
CA LYS A 122 -17.60 -4.02 1.60
C LYS A 122 -16.71 -2.88 2.08
N GLY A 123 -15.45 -3.16 2.40
CA GLY A 123 -14.50 -2.15 2.86
C GLY A 123 -14.22 -1.07 1.81
N LEU A 124 -13.96 -1.48 0.56
CA LEU A 124 -13.64 -0.56 -0.53
C LEU A 124 -14.84 0.29 -0.93
N ILE A 125 -16.04 -0.28 -1.05
CA ILE A 125 -17.26 0.50 -1.36
C ILE A 125 -17.52 1.53 -0.27
N ALA A 126 -17.41 1.14 1.01
CA ALA A 126 -17.57 2.08 2.12
C ALA A 126 -16.54 3.20 2.07
N TYR A 127 -15.28 2.88 1.78
CA TYR A 127 -14.19 3.84 1.60
C TYR A 127 -14.47 4.83 0.46
N LEU A 128 -14.83 4.33 -0.72
CA LEU A 128 -15.15 5.14 -1.89
C LEU A 128 -16.35 6.06 -1.65
N ARG A 129 -17.39 5.58 -0.97
CA ARG A 129 -18.55 6.40 -0.56
C ARG A 129 -18.17 7.50 0.43
N ALA A 130 -17.30 7.19 1.40
CA ALA A 130 -16.81 8.21 2.34
C ALA A 130 -16.04 9.33 1.62
N LEU A 131 -15.37 9.01 0.50
CA LEU A 131 -14.73 9.97 -0.38
C LEU A 131 -15.67 10.65 -1.40
N ARG A 132 -16.97 10.34 -1.39
CA ARG A 132 -17.98 10.85 -2.34
C ARG A 132 -17.70 10.49 -3.81
N VAL A 133 -17.02 9.37 -4.04
CA VAL A 133 -16.84 8.81 -5.38
C VAL A 133 -18.18 8.26 -5.86
N ALA A 134 -18.59 8.64 -7.07
CA ALA A 134 -19.82 8.17 -7.69
C ALA A 134 -19.56 6.95 -8.58
N ARG A 135 -18.47 6.98 -9.33
CA ARG A 135 -18.14 5.96 -10.34
C ARG A 135 -16.66 5.64 -10.32
N VAL A 136 -16.36 4.41 -10.70
CA VAL A 136 -15.00 3.89 -10.81
C VAL A 136 -14.78 3.22 -12.15
N GLN A 137 -13.56 3.29 -12.63
CA GLN A 137 -13.12 2.58 -13.83
C GLN A 137 -11.76 1.94 -13.56
N GLU A 138 -11.60 0.67 -13.92
CA GLU A 138 -10.29 0.03 -13.80
C GLU A 138 -9.38 0.45 -14.95
N THR A 139 -8.11 0.68 -14.62
CA THR A 139 -7.10 1.13 -15.57
C THR A 139 -5.79 0.38 -15.38
N ASN A 140 -4.83 0.61 -16.27
CA ASN A 140 -3.44 0.31 -15.99
C ASN A 140 -2.91 1.15 -14.81
N LEU A 141 -1.72 0.80 -14.31
CA LEU A 141 -1.06 1.46 -13.15
C LEU A 141 -0.84 2.97 -13.31
N VAL A 142 -0.81 3.46 -14.56
CA VAL A 142 -0.58 4.88 -14.84
C VAL A 142 -1.89 5.67 -14.86
N GLY A 143 -3.04 5.01 -15.04
CA GLY A 143 -4.35 5.65 -15.14
C GLY A 143 -4.71 6.15 -16.54
N ILE A 144 -4.04 5.66 -17.59
CA ILE A 144 -4.21 6.15 -18.96
C ILE A 144 -5.06 5.18 -19.79
N VAL A 145 -4.83 3.88 -19.64
CA VAL A 145 -5.48 2.85 -20.45
C VAL A 145 -6.59 2.20 -19.64
N PRO A 146 -7.86 2.36 -20.03
CA PRO A 146 -8.96 1.64 -19.41
C PRO A 146 -8.84 0.14 -19.62
N VAL A 147 -9.08 -0.63 -18.56
CA VAL A 147 -9.16 -2.09 -18.58
C VAL A 147 -10.62 -2.54 -18.51
N SER A 148 -11.50 -1.73 -17.93
CA SER A 148 -12.93 -2.00 -17.84
C SER A 148 -13.78 -0.77 -18.19
N SER A 149 -15.08 -1.00 -18.36
CA SER A 149 -16.07 0.07 -18.45
C SER A 149 -16.26 0.75 -17.10
N GLU A 150 -16.67 2.02 -17.12
CA GLU A 150 -16.99 2.75 -15.90
C GLU A 150 -18.27 2.24 -15.22
N VAL A 151 -18.19 1.90 -13.94
CA VAL A 151 -19.29 1.34 -13.13
C VAL A 151 -19.61 2.25 -11.94
N SER A 152 -20.86 2.27 -11.51
CA SER A 152 -21.25 2.88 -10.24
C SER A 152 -20.53 2.19 -9.07
N VAL A 153 -20.10 2.97 -8.07
CA VAL A 153 -19.45 2.43 -6.86
C VAL A 153 -20.29 1.33 -6.21
N ASP A 154 -21.61 1.46 -6.20
CA ASP A 154 -22.52 0.51 -5.56
C ASP A 154 -22.56 -0.86 -6.24
N ASN A 155 -22.24 -0.91 -7.53
CA ASN A 155 -22.25 -2.13 -8.34
C ASN A 155 -20.84 -2.69 -8.57
N TYR A 156 -19.82 -2.06 -7.99
CA TYR A 156 -18.44 -2.47 -8.21
C TYR A 156 -18.10 -3.74 -7.43
N GLN A 157 -17.46 -4.70 -8.10
CA GLN A 157 -17.04 -5.99 -7.55
C GLN A 157 -15.52 -6.13 -7.71
N PRO A 158 -14.72 -5.66 -6.73
CA PRO A 158 -13.26 -5.69 -6.84
C PRO A 158 -12.74 -7.13 -6.74
N VAL A 159 -11.88 -7.50 -7.70
CA VAL A 159 -11.10 -8.75 -7.64
C VAL A 159 -9.63 -8.40 -7.77
N VAL A 160 -8.84 -8.73 -6.75
CA VAL A 160 -7.39 -8.50 -6.76
C VAL A 160 -6.69 -9.78 -6.33
N HIS A 161 -6.06 -10.46 -7.28
CA HIS A 161 -5.28 -11.65 -6.99
C HIS A 161 -4.01 -11.33 -6.17
N PRO A 162 -3.47 -12.30 -5.41
CA PRO A 162 -2.19 -12.13 -4.72
C PRO A 162 -1.10 -11.58 -5.65
N TYR A 163 -0.31 -10.64 -5.14
CA TYR A 163 0.78 -9.97 -5.86
C TYR A 163 0.36 -9.16 -7.08
N LYS A 164 -0.92 -8.81 -7.18
CA LYS A 164 -1.45 -7.94 -8.24
C LYS A 164 -1.87 -6.59 -7.67
N PHE A 165 -1.85 -5.63 -8.58
CA PHE A 165 -2.32 -4.28 -8.33
C PHE A 165 -3.71 -4.10 -8.93
N LEU A 166 -4.49 -3.25 -8.29
CA LEU A 166 -5.73 -2.70 -8.82
C LEU A 166 -5.58 -1.20 -8.92
N SER A 167 -5.84 -0.64 -10.09
CA SER A 167 -5.83 0.81 -10.30
C SER A 167 -7.21 1.27 -10.73
N LEU A 168 -7.76 2.21 -9.97
CA LEU A 168 -9.11 2.75 -10.13
C LEU A 168 -9.03 4.23 -10.43
N LEU A 169 -9.57 4.61 -11.59
CA LEU A 169 -9.89 5.99 -11.88
C LEU A 169 -11.21 6.34 -11.19
N LEU A 170 -11.16 7.34 -10.32
CA LEU A 170 -12.24 7.76 -9.44
C LEU A 170 -12.93 9.00 -10.02
N ASN A 171 -14.24 8.89 -10.23
CA ASN A 171 -15.09 9.99 -10.64
C ASN A 171 -16.02 10.41 -9.51
N PHE A 172 -15.90 11.66 -9.09
CA PHE A 172 -16.65 12.22 -7.98
C PHE A 172 -18.02 12.70 -8.44
N SER A 173 -19.01 12.61 -7.54
CA SER A 173 -20.29 13.29 -7.73
C SER A 173 -20.06 14.81 -7.71
N LYS A 174 -20.74 15.54 -8.60
CA LYS A 174 -20.78 17.01 -8.54
C LYS A 174 -21.60 17.47 -7.34
#